data_AF-A0AAW0K5I2-F1
#
_entry.id   AF-A0AAW0K5I2-F1
#
_cell.length_a   1.000
_cell.length_b   1.000
_cell.length_c   1.000
_cell.angle_alpha   90.00
_cell.angle_beta   90.00
_cell.angle_gamma   90.00
#
_symmetry.space_group_name_H-M   'P 1'
#
loop_
_entity.id
_entity.type
_entity.pdbx_description
1 polymer ?
#
loop_
_entity_poly.entity_id
_entity_poly.type
_entity_poly.pdbx_seq_one_letter_code
_entity_poly.pdbx_strand_id
1 'polypeptide(L)'
;MKGIFEILSVTKYSSATNEVFKIEESIYNKQLCLEGKALNLEIYDPCFQPQKTKCSLASELHWADGFVIVYDISDRPSFAFAKALLCRIREPPTTHCKRMVEPAVVLVGNKQDLCHMREVGWEEGHKLAVDFHCQFCELSAAEQSLEVEVMFLRLIKDILLIFKHKEKRRSSGSKSMAKLINNVFGKRRKSV
;
A
#
# COMPACT_ATOMS: atom_id res chain seq x y z
N MET A 1 -13.71 24.13 -3.10
CA MET A 1 -13.07 23.05 -2.33
C MET A 1 -11.93 22.52 -3.17
N LYS A 2 -10.68 22.77 -2.77
CA LYS A 2 -9.49 22.37 -3.53
C LYS A 2 -9.25 20.89 -3.26
N GLY A 3 -9.46 20.06 -4.28
CA GLY A 3 -9.25 18.62 -4.21
C GLY A 3 -7.78 18.30 -4.40
N ILE A 4 -7.14 17.81 -3.34
CA ILE A 4 -5.92 17.02 -3.41
C ILE A 4 -6.07 16.01 -2.27
N PHE A 5 -6.25 14.73 -2.59
CA PHE A 5 -6.19 13.64 -1.62
C PHE A 5 -5.27 12.58 -2.23
N GLU A 6 -4.18 12.24 -1.55
CA GLU A 6 -3.25 11.20 -1.97
C GLU A 6 -2.68 10.44 -0.76
N ILE A 7 -3.13 9.18 -0.66
CA ILE A 7 -2.52 7.96 -0.10
C ILE A 7 -1.97 7.93 1.31
N LEU A 8 -2.36 6.85 2.00
CA LEU A 8 -1.81 6.44 3.27
C LEU A 8 -1.26 5.01 3.29
N SER A 9 0.02 4.96 3.65
CA SER A 9 0.85 3.80 4.01
C SER A 9 0.47 3.24 5.40
N VAL A 10 0.70 1.93 5.64
CA VAL A 10 0.41 1.20 6.90
C VAL A 10 1.70 0.60 7.49
N THR A 11 1.92 0.75 8.84
CA THR A 11 2.70 -0.08 9.82
C THR A 11 3.45 0.68 10.98
N LYS A 12 2.85 0.70 12.20
CA LYS A 12 3.22 0.13 13.55
C LYS A 12 4.01 0.94 14.64
N TYR A 13 3.32 1.09 15.81
CA TYR A 13 3.70 1.03 17.27
C TYR A 13 4.15 2.29 18.09
N SER A 14 3.28 2.64 19.07
CA SER A 14 3.47 3.16 20.45
C SER A 14 3.42 4.66 20.81
N SER A 15 2.38 4.94 21.60
CA SER A 15 2.16 5.82 22.77
C SER A 15 2.15 7.36 22.65
N ALA A 16 0.93 7.90 22.85
CA ALA A 16 0.49 9.13 23.57
C ALA A 16 1.08 10.49 23.11
N THR A 17 0.36 11.62 22.93
CA THR A 17 -0.99 12.11 23.32
C THR A 17 -1.24 13.46 22.62
N ASN A 18 -2.53 13.82 22.44
CA ASN A 18 -3.22 15.13 22.38
C ASN A 18 -2.85 16.28 21.39
N GLU A 19 -3.79 16.49 20.46
CA GLU A 19 -4.50 17.73 20.00
C GLU A 19 -3.74 18.98 19.47
N VAL A 20 -4.07 19.40 18.23
CA VAL A 20 -4.63 20.70 17.73
C VAL A 20 -4.63 20.71 16.18
N PHE A 21 -5.74 21.09 15.51
CA PHE A 21 -5.89 21.01 14.03
C PHE A 21 -5.17 22.12 13.25
N LYS A 22 -3.94 21.82 12.86
CA LYS A 22 -3.20 22.33 11.70
C LYS A 22 -3.36 21.25 10.60
N ILE A 23 -3.48 21.59 9.31
CA ILE A 23 -3.45 20.55 8.26
C ILE A 23 -1.99 20.10 8.14
N GLU A 24 -1.61 19.27 9.10
CA GLU A 24 -0.36 18.54 9.18
C GLU A 24 -0.59 17.14 8.64
N GLU A 25 0.51 16.47 8.33
CA GLU A 25 0.50 15.04 8.07
C GLU A 25 -0.29 14.33 9.16
N SER A 26 -1.34 13.59 8.78
CA SER A 26 -2.32 13.06 9.71
C SER A 26 -2.25 11.55 9.77
N ILE A 27 -2.13 11.00 10.97
CA ILE A 27 -2.12 9.54 11.18
C ILE A 27 -3.46 9.12 11.81
N TYR A 28 -4.18 8.26 11.11
CA TYR A 28 -5.46 7.69 11.53
C TYR A 28 -5.27 6.25 11.98
N ASN A 29 -5.86 5.88 13.12
CA ASN A 29 -5.76 4.55 13.69
C ASN A 29 -7.15 3.91 13.79
N LYS A 30 -7.29 2.67 13.30
CA LYS A 30 -8.54 1.89 13.39
C LYS A 30 -8.25 0.44 13.75
N GLN A 31 -8.94 -0.08 14.76
CA GLN A 31 -8.96 -1.52 15.03
C GLN A 31 -10.01 -2.19 14.14
N LEU A 32 -9.62 -3.29 13.52
CA LEU A 32 -10.45 -4.10 12.63
C LEU A 32 -10.40 -5.56 13.07
N CYS A 33 -11.48 -6.29 12.86
CA CYS A 33 -11.49 -7.74 13.00
C CYS A 33 -11.73 -8.35 11.62
N LEU A 34 -10.72 -9.05 11.07
CA LEU A 34 -10.84 -9.77 9.80
C LEU A 34 -10.54 -11.26 10.01
N GLU A 35 -11.47 -12.12 9.61
CA GLU A 35 -11.36 -13.58 9.76
C GLU A 35 -11.07 -14.02 11.22
N GLY A 36 -11.66 -13.32 12.19
CA GLY A 36 -11.44 -13.59 13.62
C GLY A 36 -10.09 -13.10 14.17
N LYS A 37 -9.30 -12.38 13.37
CA LYS A 37 -8.04 -11.76 13.79
C LYS A 37 -8.20 -10.26 13.98
N ALA A 38 -7.80 -9.77 15.14
CA ALA A 38 -7.67 -8.34 15.39
C ALA A 38 -6.48 -7.77 14.61
N LEU A 39 -6.71 -6.66 13.91
CA LEU A 39 -5.73 -5.94 13.11
C LEU A 39 -5.79 -4.46 13.51
N ASN A 40 -4.63 -3.83 13.60
CA ASN A 40 -4.53 -2.39 13.76
C ASN A 40 -4.15 -1.79 12.41
N LEU A 41 -5.09 -1.06 11.82
CA LEU A 41 -4.85 -0.29 10.62
C LEU A 41 -4.37 1.10 11.02
N GLU A 42 -3.21 1.48 10.50
CA GLU A 42 -2.66 2.82 10.60
C GLU A 42 -2.61 3.40 9.20
N ILE A 43 -3.17 4.58 9.02
CA ILE A 43 -3.31 5.22 7.73
C ILE A 43 -2.54 6.55 7.93
N TYR A 44 -1.42 6.81 7.21
CA TYR A 44 -0.63 8.07 7.21
C TYR A 44 -0.86 9.03 6.02
N ASP A 45 -1.49 10.21 6.20
CA ASP A 45 -1.99 11.13 5.17
C ASP A 45 -0.99 12.26 5.01
N PRO A 46 -0.11 12.19 4.00
CA PRO A 46 0.83 13.25 3.76
C PRO A 46 0.06 14.48 3.28
N CYS A 47 -0.04 15.49 4.14
CA CYS A 47 -0.58 16.77 3.73
C CYS A 47 0.26 17.32 2.56
N PHE A 48 -0.35 17.46 1.37
CA PHE A 48 0.35 17.99 0.21
C PHE A 48 0.66 19.48 0.40
N GLN A 49 1.95 19.82 0.51
CA GLN A 49 2.43 21.20 0.49
C GLN A 49 3.00 21.52 -0.91
N PRO A 50 2.27 22.28 -1.78
CA PRO A 50 2.74 22.61 -3.13
C PRO A 50 4.03 23.44 -3.16
N GLN A 51 4.44 24.01 -2.03
CA GLN A 51 5.63 24.87 -1.89
C GLN A 51 6.94 24.07 -1.66
N LYS A 52 6.87 22.77 -1.31
CA LYS A 52 8.07 21.95 -1.11
C LYS A 52 8.35 21.16 -2.39
N THR A 53 9.21 21.74 -3.23
CA THR A 53 9.73 21.15 -4.49
C THR A 53 10.49 19.83 -4.30
N LYS A 54 10.70 19.39 -3.06
CA LYS A 54 11.17 18.06 -2.70
C LYS A 54 10.11 17.42 -1.81
N CYS A 55 9.16 16.74 -2.43
CA CYS A 55 8.26 15.84 -1.72
C CYS A 55 9.16 14.72 -1.14
N SER A 56 9.51 14.87 0.14
CA SER A 56 10.44 14.01 0.87
C SER A 56 9.82 12.65 1.22
N LEU A 57 8.92 12.13 0.37
CA LEU A 57 8.25 10.82 0.50
C LEU A 57 9.21 9.62 0.51
N ALA A 58 10.52 9.86 0.43
CA ALA A 58 11.50 8.81 0.33
C ALA A 58 11.49 7.89 1.55
N SER A 59 11.39 8.45 2.76
CA SER A 59 11.28 7.65 4.00
C SER A 59 9.95 6.90 4.05
N GLU A 60 8.86 7.52 3.60
CA GLU A 60 7.49 7.04 3.80
C GLU A 60 7.15 5.89 2.85
N LEU A 61 7.67 5.98 1.63
CA LEU A 61 7.56 4.92 0.64
C LEU A 61 8.20 3.60 1.09
N HIS A 62 9.11 3.61 2.08
CA HIS A 62 9.83 2.41 2.50
C HIS A 62 9.16 1.60 3.60
N TRP A 63 8.35 2.21 4.47
CA TRP A 63 7.70 1.50 5.59
C TRP A 63 6.32 0.93 5.25
N ALA A 64 5.72 1.40 4.15
CA ALA A 64 4.38 1.00 3.74
C ALA A 64 4.26 -0.47 3.33
N ASP A 65 3.26 -1.14 3.88
CA ASP A 65 2.81 -2.44 3.40
C ASP A 65 1.96 -2.37 2.12
N GLY A 66 1.24 -1.26 1.93
CA GLY A 66 0.47 -1.00 0.72
C GLY A 66 0.12 0.47 0.52
N PHE A 67 -0.39 0.79 -0.68
CA PHE A 67 -0.66 2.14 -1.14
C PHE A 67 -2.03 2.25 -1.82
N VAL A 68 -2.78 3.29 -1.47
CA VAL A 68 -4.01 3.75 -2.15
C VAL A 68 -3.72 5.03 -2.93
N ILE A 69 -3.40 4.95 -4.21
CA ILE A 69 -3.14 6.09 -5.10
C ILE A 69 -4.46 6.66 -5.57
N VAL A 70 -4.70 7.95 -5.33
CA VAL A 70 -5.98 8.59 -5.65
C VAL A 70 -5.74 9.73 -6.62
N TYR A 71 -6.54 9.79 -7.69
CA TYR A 71 -6.62 10.96 -8.57
C TYR A 71 -8.08 11.38 -8.71
N ASP A 72 -8.33 12.59 -9.19
CA ASP A 72 -9.67 13.10 -9.49
C ASP A 72 -9.96 12.90 -10.99
N ILE A 73 -11.08 12.24 -11.32
CA ILE A 73 -11.44 11.99 -12.73
C ILE A 73 -11.68 13.28 -13.54
N SER A 74 -11.94 14.40 -12.86
CA SER A 74 -12.15 15.73 -13.43
C SER A 74 -10.91 16.62 -13.43
N ASP A 75 -9.75 16.11 -13.03
CA ASP A 75 -8.49 16.88 -12.97
C ASP A 75 -7.33 16.07 -13.58
N ARG A 76 -7.06 16.28 -14.87
CA ARG A 76 -5.97 15.62 -15.61
C ARG A 76 -4.59 15.76 -14.95
N PRO A 77 -4.17 16.93 -14.44
CA PRO A 77 -2.96 17.07 -13.62
C PRO A 77 -2.85 16.07 -12.46
N SER A 78 -3.94 15.81 -11.72
CA SER A 78 -3.91 14.84 -10.61
C SER A 78 -3.57 13.43 -11.08
N PHE A 79 -4.07 13.02 -12.26
CA PHE A 79 -3.74 11.72 -12.85
C PHE A 79 -2.26 11.62 -13.28
N ALA A 80 -1.71 12.70 -13.83
CA ALA A 80 -0.28 12.76 -14.16
C ALA A 80 0.59 12.61 -12.90
N PHE A 81 0.14 13.18 -11.78
CA PHE A 81 0.83 13.06 -10.50
C PHE A 81 0.73 11.64 -9.91
N ALA A 82 -0.47 11.03 -9.92
CA ALA A 82 -0.67 9.63 -9.55
C ALA A 82 0.25 8.67 -10.33
N LYS A 83 0.41 8.90 -11.64
CA LYS A 83 1.36 8.16 -12.48
C LYS A 83 2.81 8.35 -12.01
N ALA A 84 3.21 9.57 -11.66
CA ALA A 84 4.55 9.83 -11.14
C ALA A 84 4.81 9.13 -9.80
N LEU A 85 3.80 9.07 -8.91
CA LEU A 85 3.90 8.30 -7.66
C LEU A 85 4.02 6.80 -7.91
N LEU A 86 3.24 6.25 -8.84
CA LEU A 86 3.34 4.85 -9.24
C LEU A 86 4.74 4.51 -9.76
N CYS A 87 5.34 5.35 -10.60
CA CYS A 87 6.73 5.21 -11.02
C CYS A 87 7.66 5.11 -9.82
N ARG A 88 7.53 6.04 -8.87
CA ARG A 88 8.39 6.11 -7.68
C ARG A 88 8.24 4.92 -6.73
N ILE A 89 7.03 4.35 -6.63
CA ILE A 89 6.78 3.14 -5.83
C ILE A 89 7.38 1.90 -6.50
N ARG A 90 7.32 1.83 -7.83
CA ARG A 90 7.83 0.70 -8.63
C ARG A 90 9.31 0.80 -8.98
N GLU A 91 9.96 1.92 -8.68
CA GLU A 91 11.40 2.07 -8.86
C GLU A 91 12.15 0.94 -8.14
N PRO A 92 13.05 0.24 -8.83
CA PRO A 92 13.77 -0.88 -8.23
C PRO A 92 14.60 -0.37 -7.06
N PRO A 93 14.66 -1.14 -5.96
CA PRO A 93 15.42 -0.77 -4.79
C PRO A 93 16.90 -0.55 -5.16
N THR A 94 17.40 0.68 -4.97
CA THR A 94 18.84 0.96 -5.07
C THR A 94 19.59 0.17 -3.98
N THR A 95 20.91 0.05 -4.12
CA THR A 95 21.80 -0.73 -3.23
C THR A 95 21.61 -0.46 -1.73
N HIS A 96 21.00 0.66 -1.35
CA HIS A 96 20.75 1.07 0.02
C HIS A 96 19.32 0.81 0.55
N CYS A 97 18.35 0.43 -0.30
CA CYS A 97 16.93 0.36 0.10
C CYS A 97 16.27 -0.97 -0.31
N LYS A 98 16.69 -2.10 0.25
CA LYS A 98 16.12 -3.43 -0.08
C LYS A 98 14.68 -3.61 0.41
N ARG A 99 13.68 -3.15 -0.36
CA ARG A 99 12.34 -3.75 -0.29
C ARG A 99 12.42 -5.15 -0.91
N MET A 100 12.24 -6.19 -0.08
CA MET A 100 12.30 -7.59 -0.51
C MET A 100 11.04 -8.05 -1.26
N VAL A 101 9.95 -7.30 -1.17
CA VAL A 101 8.64 -7.67 -1.71
C VAL A 101 7.96 -6.42 -2.25
N GLU A 102 7.26 -6.55 -3.39
CA GLU A 102 6.45 -5.48 -3.94
C GLU A 102 5.25 -5.18 -3.03
N PRO A 103 4.95 -3.91 -2.74
CA PRO A 103 3.79 -3.53 -1.94
C PRO A 103 2.48 -3.78 -2.72
N ALA A 104 1.39 -4.01 -2.00
CA ALA A 104 0.06 -3.98 -2.60
C ALA A 104 -0.29 -2.54 -2.98
N VAL A 105 -0.81 -2.31 -4.18
CA VAL A 105 -1.17 -0.97 -4.65
C VAL A 105 -2.57 -1.01 -5.26
N VAL A 106 -3.38 0.00 -4.96
CA VAL A 106 -4.65 0.28 -5.63
C VAL A 106 -4.64 1.71 -6.15
N LEU A 107 -5.00 1.88 -7.41
CA LEU A 107 -5.25 3.16 -8.07
C LEU A 107 -6.75 3.46 -8.03
N VAL A 108 -7.11 4.68 -7.63
CA VAL A 108 -8.48 5.11 -7.40
C VAL A 108 -8.77 6.36 -8.19
N GLY A 109 -9.70 6.28 -9.15
CA GLY A 109 -10.32 7.47 -9.75
C GLY A 109 -11.45 7.97 -8.88
N ASN A 110 -11.19 9.02 -8.10
CA ASN A 110 -12.15 9.65 -7.20
C ASN A 110 -13.05 10.65 -7.95
N LYS A 111 -14.15 11.04 -7.29
CA LYS A 111 -15.19 11.95 -7.78
C LYS A 111 -15.96 11.42 -8.97
N GLN A 112 -16.27 10.12 -8.95
CA GLN A 112 -17.06 9.47 -10.01
C GLN A 112 -18.43 10.16 -10.26
N ASP A 113 -18.98 10.83 -9.25
CA ASP A 113 -20.19 11.67 -9.32
C ASP A 113 -20.03 12.86 -10.30
N LEU A 114 -18.81 13.34 -10.53
CA LEU A 114 -18.50 14.42 -11.47
C LEU A 114 -18.26 13.91 -12.90
N CYS A 115 -19.00 12.88 -13.33
CA CYS A 115 -18.83 12.25 -14.65
C CYS A 115 -19.00 13.23 -15.83
N HIS A 116 -19.76 14.31 -15.65
CA HIS A 116 -19.98 15.37 -16.62
C HIS A 116 -18.78 16.33 -16.78
N MET A 117 -17.88 16.37 -15.80
CA MET A 117 -16.63 17.14 -15.81
C MET A 117 -15.41 16.26 -16.07
N ARG A 118 -15.61 15.02 -16.54
CA ARG A 118 -14.54 14.03 -16.68
C ARG A 118 -13.48 14.49 -17.69
N GLU A 119 -12.23 14.49 -17.24
CA GLU A 119 -11.04 14.71 -18.06
C GLU A 119 -10.23 13.42 -18.26
N VAL A 120 -10.42 12.41 -17.40
CA VAL A 120 -9.71 11.12 -17.44
C VAL A 120 -10.69 9.98 -17.66
N GLY A 121 -10.52 9.25 -18.76
CA GLY A 121 -11.35 8.08 -19.09
C GLY A 121 -11.11 6.89 -18.17
N TRP A 122 -12.13 6.06 -17.97
CA TRP A 122 -12.02 4.84 -17.16
C TRP A 122 -10.97 3.88 -17.75
N GLU A 123 -10.97 3.71 -19.08
CA GLU A 123 -10.03 2.85 -19.81
C GLU A 123 -8.58 3.32 -19.64
N GLU A 124 -8.38 4.64 -19.51
CA GLU A 124 -7.05 5.20 -19.31
C GLU A 124 -6.53 4.90 -17.90
N GLY A 125 -7.37 5.07 -16.88
CA GLY A 125 -7.04 4.68 -15.50
C GLY A 125 -6.79 3.18 -15.36
N HIS A 126 -7.65 2.37 -15.98
CA HIS A 126 -7.49 0.92 -16.00
C HIS A 126 -6.21 0.49 -16.71
N LYS A 127 -5.89 1.09 -17.88
CA LYS A 127 -4.65 0.82 -18.60
C LYS A 127 -3.43 1.15 -17.73
N LEU A 128 -3.43 2.30 -17.05
CA LEU A 128 -2.35 2.67 -16.15
C LEU A 128 -2.17 1.63 -15.04
N ALA A 129 -3.25 1.16 -14.44
CA ALA A 129 -3.17 0.15 -13.39
C ALA A 129 -2.61 -1.19 -13.89
N VAL A 130 -2.98 -1.60 -15.11
CA VAL A 130 -2.42 -2.79 -15.77
C VAL A 130 -0.92 -2.62 -16.00
N ASP A 131 -0.50 -1.47 -16.54
CA ASP A 131 0.91 -1.16 -16.83
C ASP A 131 1.77 -1.17 -15.55
N PHE A 132 1.20 -0.79 -14.40
CA PHE A 132 1.87 -0.75 -13.09
C PHE A 132 1.53 -1.94 -12.17
N HIS A 133 0.85 -2.96 -12.69
CA HIS A 133 0.45 -4.18 -11.98
C HIS A 133 -0.22 -3.91 -10.61
N CYS A 134 -1.16 -2.96 -10.58
CA CYS A 134 -1.93 -2.59 -9.39
C CYS A 134 -3.43 -2.77 -9.61
N GLN A 135 -4.21 -2.75 -8.52
CA GLN A 135 -5.66 -2.76 -8.62
C GLN A 135 -6.19 -1.41 -9.09
N PHE A 136 -7.39 -1.39 -9.67
CA PHE A 136 -8.06 -0.17 -10.10
C PHE A 136 -9.53 -0.15 -9.70
N CYS A 137 -10.01 1.00 -9.25
CA CYS A 137 -11.44 1.29 -9.16
C CYS A 137 -11.71 2.78 -9.37
N GLU A 138 -12.91 3.12 -9.84
CA GLU A 138 -13.45 4.46 -9.69
C GLU A 138 -14.51 4.46 -8.59
N LEU A 139 -14.58 5.53 -7.82
CA LEU A 139 -15.58 5.73 -6.78
C LEU A 139 -15.80 7.23 -6.49
N SER A 140 -16.89 7.54 -5.81
CA SER A 140 -17.13 8.85 -5.20
C SER A 140 -16.97 8.75 -3.69
N ALA A 141 -15.92 9.36 -3.13
CA ALA A 141 -15.81 9.45 -1.67
C ALA A 141 -16.97 10.25 -1.03
N ALA A 142 -17.64 11.11 -1.79
CA ALA A 142 -18.76 11.92 -1.32
C ALA A 142 -20.08 11.14 -1.26
N GLU A 143 -20.28 10.19 -2.18
CA GLU A 143 -21.56 9.50 -2.34
C GLU A 143 -21.50 7.99 -2.03
N GLN A 144 -20.31 7.38 -2.04
CA GLN A 144 -20.10 5.92 -2.04
C GLN A 144 -19.18 5.48 -0.90
N SER A 145 -19.57 5.79 0.34
CA SER A 145 -18.78 5.49 1.54
C SER A 145 -18.56 3.99 1.78
N LEU A 146 -19.53 3.15 1.39
CA LEU A 146 -19.42 1.70 1.52
C LEU A 146 -18.38 1.13 0.53
N GLU A 147 -18.34 1.64 -0.69
CA GLU A 147 -17.38 1.25 -1.72
C GLU A 147 -15.95 1.62 -1.31
N VAL A 148 -15.78 2.79 -0.67
CA VAL A 148 -14.50 3.18 -0.06
C VAL A 148 -14.08 2.17 1.00
N GLU A 149 -14.96 1.78 1.92
CA GLU A 149 -14.66 0.76 2.93
C GLU A 149 -14.28 -0.58 2.29
N VAL A 150 -15.03 -1.03 1.29
CA VAL A 150 -14.76 -2.27 0.56
C VAL A 150 -13.41 -2.23 -0.15
N MET A 151 -13.01 -1.10 -0.73
CA MET A 151 -11.69 -0.92 -1.35
C MET A 151 -10.57 -1.09 -0.33
N PHE A 152 -10.67 -0.44 0.84
CA PHE A 152 -9.67 -0.61 1.91
C PHE A 152 -9.59 -2.06 2.39
N LEU A 153 -10.73 -2.72 2.56
CA LEU A 153 -10.77 -4.14 2.97
C LEU A 153 -10.12 -5.07 1.93
N ARG A 154 -10.27 -4.79 0.64
CA ARG A 154 -9.60 -5.55 -0.44
C ARG A 154 -8.08 -5.37 -0.36
N LEU A 155 -7.61 -4.13 -0.25
CA LEU A 155 -6.18 -3.84 -0.11
C LEU A 155 -5.57 -4.54 1.11
N ILE A 156 -6.24 -4.48 2.27
CA ILE A 156 -5.75 -5.14 3.50
C ILE A 156 -5.64 -6.65 3.30
N LYS A 157 -6.61 -7.29 2.63
CA LYS A 157 -6.54 -8.72 2.33
C LYS A 157 -5.34 -9.06 1.46
N ASP A 158 -5.05 -8.26 0.44
CA ASP A 158 -3.90 -8.49 -0.45
C ASP A 158 -2.57 -8.37 0.30
N ILE A 159 -2.44 -7.35 1.17
CA ILE A 159 -1.28 -7.21 2.06
C ILE A 159 -1.09 -8.46 2.92
N LEU A 160 -2.16 -8.97 3.55
CA LEU A 160 -2.10 -10.17 4.37
C LEU A 160 -1.72 -11.42 3.57
N LEU A 161 -2.15 -11.54 2.30
CA LEU A 161 -1.76 -12.62 1.41
C LEU A 161 -0.26 -12.56 1.07
N ILE A 162 0.26 -11.37 0.77
CA ILE A 162 1.68 -11.14 0.52
C ILE A 162 2.52 -11.61 1.72
N PHE A 163 2.10 -11.28 2.94
CA PHE A 163 2.76 -11.73 4.16
C PHE A 163 2.72 -13.25 4.36
N LYS A 164 1.57 -13.90 4.15
CA LYS A 164 1.44 -15.36 4.23
C LYS A 164 2.40 -16.07 3.26
N HIS A 165 2.58 -15.54 2.04
CA HIS A 165 3.53 -16.09 1.06
C HIS A 165 5.00 -15.94 1.51
N LYS A 166 5.34 -14.83 2.18
CA LYS A 166 6.68 -14.58 2.73
C LYS A 166 7.05 -15.60 3.82
N GLU A 167 6.13 -15.93 4.73
CA GLU A 167 6.37 -16.91 5.80
C GLU A 167 6.59 -18.33 5.26
N LYS A 168 5.80 -18.76 4.26
CA LYS A 168 5.97 -20.07 3.62
C LYS A 168 7.35 -20.24 2.97
N ARG A 169 7.84 -19.21 2.26
CA ARG A 169 9.18 -19.26 1.63
C ARG A 169 10.31 -19.36 2.67
N ARG A 170 10.19 -18.69 3.83
CA ARG A 170 11.17 -18.79 4.92
C ARG A 170 11.18 -20.15 5.62
N SER A 171 10.01 -20.77 5.82
CA SER A 171 9.91 -22.12 6.41
C SER A 171 10.51 -23.21 5.50
N SER A 172 10.42 -23.06 4.17
CA SER A 172 10.80 -24.11 3.22
C SER A 172 12.32 -24.28 3.05
N GLY A 173 13.11 -23.20 3.14
CA GLY A 173 14.58 -23.26 3.04
C GLY A 173 15.23 -23.92 4.25
N SER A 174 14.79 -23.57 5.46
CA SER A 174 15.37 -24.09 6.70
C SER A 174 15.01 -25.55 6.97
N LYS A 175 13.79 -25.99 6.59
CA LYS A 175 13.40 -27.40 6.69
C LYS A 175 14.17 -28.29 5.72
N SER A 176 14.53 -27.78 4.54
CA SER A 176 15.36 -28.49 3.55
C SER A 176 16.79 -28.68 4.07
N MET A 177 17.39 -27.62 4.62
CA MET A 177 18.74 -27.70 5.19
C MET A 177 18.82 -28.57 6.45
N ALA A 178 17.84 -28.49 7.35
CA ALA A 178 17.78 -29.37 8.53
C ALA A 178 17.68 -30.86 8.14
N LYS A 179 16.98 -31.17 7.03
CA LYS A 179 16.86 -32.53 6.49
C LYS A 179 18.17 -33.01 5.84
N LEU A 180 18.88 -32.12 5.14
CA LEU A 180 20.20 -32.41 4.60
C LEU A 180 21.23 -32.64 5.71
N ILE A 181 21.24 -31.80 6.75
CA ILE A 181 22.15 -31.97 7.90
C ILE A 181 21.86 -33.29 8.62
N ASN A 182 20.60 -33.65 8.85
CA ASN A 182 20.25 -34.94 9.45
C ASN A 182 20.65 -36.14 8.55
N ASN A 183 20.56 -36.02 7.23
CA ASN A 183 21.01 -37.10 6.33
C ASN A 183 22.54 -37.22 6.25
N VAL A 184 23.28 -36.11 6.38
CA VAL A 184 24.75 -36.08 6.31
C VAL A 184 25.38 -36.48 7.64
N PHE A 185 24.84 -36.03 8.77
CA PHE A 185 25.41 -36.26 10.11
C PHE A 185 24.71 -37.36 10.92
N GLY A 186 23.50 -37.78 10.54
CA GLY A 186 22.73 -38.80 11.27
C GLY A 186 23.18 -40.26 11.05
N LYS A 187 24.12 -40.53 10.14
CA LYS A 187 24.58 -41.89 9.81
C LYS A 187 25.83 -42.37 10.55
N ARG A 188 26.27 -41.70 11.62
CA ARG A 188 27.37 -42.21 12.46
C ARG A 188 26.92 -42.42 13.91
N ARG A 189 26.26 -43.55 14.14
CA ARG A 189 26.33 -44.33 15.40
C ARG A 189 25.56 -45.64 15.26
N LYS A 190 26.27 -46.73 15.01
CA LYS A 190 26.39 -47.87 15.95
C LYS A 190 27.20 -49.01 15.34
N SER A 191 27.74 -49.83 16.25
CA SER A 191 28.37 -51.14 16.13
C SER A 191 29.90 -51.07 16.05
N VAL A 192 30.68 -51.69 16.94
CA VAL A 192 30.49 -52.39 18.23
C VAL A 192 31.79 -52.11 19.00
#